data_AF-A0AA38PU05-F1
#
_entry.id   AF-A0AA38PU05-F1
#
_cell.length_a   1.000
_cell.length_b   1.000
_cell.length_c   1.000
_cell.angle_alpha   90.00
_cell.angle_beta   90.00
_cell.angle_gamma   90.00
#
_symmetry.space_group_name_H-M   'P 1'
#
loop_
_entity.id
_entity.type
_entity.pdbx_description
1 polymer ?
#
loop_
_entity_poly.entity_id
_entity_poly.type
_entity_poly.pdbx_seq_one_letter_code
_entity_poly.pdbx_strand_id
1 'polypeptide(L)'
;MTFNPDRFLRNDLAVVDPVSVAFGYGRRICPGRFMAESQLWISIACILSAFEIKPGNDERGRPIVPKAAFSSGFIWYVHKICRPRRYPLILCGQSSFTV
;
A
#
# COMPACT_ATOMS: atom_id res chain seq x y z
N MET A 1 6.94 11.80 -11.61
CA MET A 1 7.16 10.55 -10.85
C MET A 1 5.91 9.69 -11.03
N THR A 2 6.00 8.64 -11.84
CA THR A 2 4.84 7.82 -12.22
C THR A 2 4.97 6.46 -11.55
N PHE A 3 3.94 6.03 -10.82
CA PHE A 3 3.90 4.69 -10.24
C PHE A 3 3.53 3.68 -11.34
N ASN A 4 4.44 2.77 -11.67
CA ASN A 4 4.24 1.73 -12.69
C ASN A 4 4.62 0.34 -12.13
N PRO A 5 3.67 -0.48 -11.66
CA PRO A 5 3.97 -1.81 -11.13
C PRO A 5 4.42 -2.80 -12.21
N ASP A 6 4.05 -2.58 -13.48
CA ASP A 6 4.32 -3.53 -14.58
C ASP A 6 5.81 -3.68 -14.90
N ARG A 7 6.64 -2.74 -14.41
CA ARG A 7 8.09 -2.80 -14.54
C ARG A 7 8.71 -4.06 -13.94
N PHE A 8 8.04 -4.73 -13.01
CA PHE A 8 8.54 -5.95 -12.38
C PHE A 8 8.13 -7.25 -13.08
N LEU A 9 7.26 -7.20 -14.11
CA LEU A 9 6.87 -8.39 -14.87
C LEU A 9 7.89 -8.78 -15.94
N ARG A 10 8.71 -7.83 -16.39
CA ARG A 10 9.75 -8.07 -17.40
C ARG A 10 11.06 -8.39 -16.70
N ASN A 11 11.81 -9.37 -17.24
CA ASN A 11 13.14 -9.72 -16.72
C ASN A 11 14.20 -8.73 -17.25
N ASP A 12 13.95 -7.44 -17.04
CA ASP A 12 14.83 -6.36 -17.48
C ASP A 12 15.89 -6.13 -16.40
N LEU A 13 17.17 -6.36 -16.74
CA LEU A 13 18.30 -6.17 -15.82
C LEU A 13 18.45 -4.72 -15.29
N ALA A 14 17.78 -3.76 -15.93
CA ALA A 14 17.74 -2.37 -15.50
C ALA A 14 16.81 -2.12 -14.30
N VAL A 15 15.96 -3.09 -13.95
CA VAL A 15 15.00 -2.96 -12.86
C VAL A 15 15.68 -3.28 -11.53
N VAL A 16 15.79 -2.28 -10.67
CA VAL A 16 16.33 -2.44 -9.32
C VAL A 16 15.36 -3.24 -8.46
N ASP A 17 15.88 -4.23 -7.73
CA ASP A 17 15.10 -5.04 -6.79
C ASP A 17 14.51 -4.15 -5.68
N PRO A 18 13.16 -4.12 -5.53
CA PRO A 18 12.50 -3.29 -4.53
C PRO A 18 12.86 -3.69 -3.09
N VAL A 19 13.16 -4.97 -2.83
CA VAL A 19 13.53 -5.46 -1.49
C VAL A 19 14.83 -4.79 -1.05
N SER A 20 15.80 -4.72 -1.95
CA SER A 20 17.10 -4.14 -1.68
C SER A 20 17.04 -2.62 -1.40
N VAL A 21 16.14 -1.89 -2.06
CA VAL A 21 15.90 -0.46 -1.82
C VAL A 21 15.21 -0.22 -0.47
N ALA A 22 14.23 -1.07 -0.11
CA ALA A 22 13.45 -0.90 1.12
C ALA A 22 14.19 -1.37 2.39
N PHE A 23 14.95 -2.46 2.29
CA PHE A 23 15.59 -3.12 3.44
C PHE A 23 17.10 -2.88 3.54
N GLY A 24 17.67 -2.16 2.58
CA GLY A 24 19.08 -1.80 2.53
C GLY A 24 19.98 -2.92 1.98
N TYR A 25 21.29 -2.73 2.12
CA TYR A 25 22.32 -3.59 1.52
C TYR A 25 23.45 -3.91 2.51
N GLY A 26 24.20 -4.99 2.25
CA GLY A 26 25.41 -5.35 2.97
C GLY A 26 25.17 -5.92 4.38
N ARG A 27 26.13 -5.70 5.29
CA ARG A 27 26.13 -6.31 6.64
C ARG A 27 25.02 -5.84 7.58
N ARG A 28 24.35 -4.73 7.26
CA ARG A 28 23.25 -4.14 8.06
C ARG A 28 21.90 -4.27 7.36
N ILE A 29 21.80 -5.15 6.37
CA ILE A 29 20.54 -5.45 5.69
C ILE A 29 19.52 -5.97 6.71
N CYS A 30 18.26 -5.55 6.57
CA CYS A 30 17.20 -5.98 7.48
C CYS A 30 17.11 -7.53 7.51
N PRO A 31 17.33 -8.17 8.67
CA PRO A 31 17.22 -9.63 8.78
C PRO A 31 15.76 -10.08 8.65
N GLY A 32 14.81 -9.22 9.01
CA GLY A 32 13.37 -9.49 8.92
C GLY A 32 12.77 -9.36 7.52
N ARG A 33 13.56 -9.08 6.47
CA ARG A 33 13.06 -8.80 5.12
C ARG A 33 12.18 -9.93 4.54
N PHE A 34 12.57 -11.19 4.76
CA PHE A 34 11.85 -12.35 4.22
C PHE A 34 10.48 -12.53 4.89
N MET A 35 10.42 -12.28 6.20
CA MET A 35 9.17 -12.32 6.96
C MET A 35 8.26 -11.17 6.54
N ALA A 36 8.82 -9.95 6.45
CA ALA A 36 8.07 -8.77 6.06
C ALA A 36 7.51 -8.88 4.64
N GLU A 37 8.29 -9.41 3.69
CA GLU A 37 7.85 -9.63 2.31
C GLU A 37 6.69 -10.63 2.24
N SER A 38 6.82 -11.78 2.89
CA SER A 38 5.76 -12.80 2.97
C SER A 38 4.49 -12.24 3.64
N GLN A 39 4.66 -11.48 4.72
CA GLN A 39 3.54 -10.85 5.44
C GLN A 39 2.83 -9.80 4.59
N LEU A 40 3.57 -8.95 3.87
CA LEU A 40 3.00 -7.94 2.98
C LEU A 40 2.21 -8.61 1.85
N TRP A 41 2.77 -9.66 1.25
CA TRP A 41 2.12 -10.41 0.17
C TRP A 41 0.76 -10.94 0.61
N ILE A 42 0.71 -11.69 1.72
CA ILE A 42 -0.53 -12.28 2.19
C ILE A 42 -1.53 -11.21 2.67
N SER A 43 -1.06 -10.14 3.31
CA SER A 43 -1.93 -9.05 3.77
C SER A 43 -2.63 -8.36 2.60
N ILE A 44 -1.88 -8.04 1.54
CA ILE A 44 -2.44 -7.41 0.34
C ILE A 44 -3.41 -8.36 -0.36
N ALA A 45 -3.05 -9.63 -0.51
CA ALA A 45 -3.93 -10.63 -1.12
C ALA A 45 -5.25 -10.78 -0.34
N CYS A 46 -5.19 -10.84 0.99
CA CYS A 46 -6.38 -10.90 1.85
C CYS A 46 -7.25 -9.63 1.77
N ILE A 47 -6.63 -8.45 1.70
CA ILE A 47 -7.38 -7.20 1.56
C ILE A 47 -8.10 -7.17 0.21
N LEU A 48 -7.42 -7.55 -0.88
CA LEU A 48 -7.99 -7.57 -2.22
C LEU A 48 -9.05 -8.67 -2.40
N SER A 49 -8.93 -9.80 -1.68
CA SER A 49 -9.94 -10.87 -1.74
C SER A 49 -11.20 -10.53 -0.95
N ALA A 50 -11.07 -9.81 0.16
CA ALA A 50 -12.20 -9.47 1.03
C ALA A 50 -12.88 -8.15 0.66
N PHE A 51 -12.14 -7.18 0.12
CA PHE A 51 -12.61 -5.80 -0.05
C PHE A 51 -12.34 -5.25 -1.43
N GLU A 52 -13.29 -4.45 -1.92
CA GLU A 52 -13.07 -3.57 -3.06
C GLU A 52 -12.61 -2.19 -2.57
N ILE A 53 -11.41 -1.75 -2.97
CA ILE A 53 -10.85 -0.46 -2.54
C ILE A 53 -11.33 0.64 -3.48
N LYS A 54 -12.21 1.52 -2.99
CA LYS A 54 -12.71 2.70 -3.72
C LYS A 54 -12.38 4.00 -3.00
N PRO A 55 -12.08 5.09 -3.74
CA PRO A 55 -11.91 6.40 -3.12
C PRO A 55 -13.19 6.82 -2.43
N GLY A 56 -13.06 7.51 -1.31
CA GLY A 56 -14.22 8.04 -0.62
C GLY A 56 -14.85 9.21 -1.32
N ASN A 57 -16.17 9.31 -1.18
CA ASN A 57 -16.94 10.42 -1.71
C ASN A 57 -17.00 11.56 -0.69
N ASP A 58 -16.80 12.79 -1.18
CA ASP A 58 -17.08 14.02 -0.43
C ASP A 58 -18.59 14.22 -0.25
N GLU A 59 -19.00 15.21 0.55
CA GLU A 59 -20.41 15.60 0.77
C GLU A 59 -21.15 15.93 -0.55
N ARG A 60 -20.41 16.19 -1.63
CA ARG A 60 -20.91 16.45 -3.00
C ARG A 60 -20.75 15.28 -3.97
N GLY A 61 -20.44 14.07 -3.49
CA GLY A 61 -20.33 12.86 -4.33
C GLY A 61 -19.08 12.79 -5.23
N ARG A 62 -18.07 13.66 -5.00
CA ARG A 62 -16.82 13.65 -5.77
C ARG A 62 -15.78 12.74 -5.12
N PRO A 63 -14.98 12.00 -5.91
CA PRO A 63 -13.92 11.16 -5.37
C PRO A 63 -12.83 12.03 -4.72
N ILE A 64 -12.51 11.73 -3.46
CA ILE A 64 -11.46 12.42 -2.70
C ILE A 64 -10.13 11.70 -2.96
N VAL A 65 -9.15 12.42 -3.52
CA VAL A 65 -7.76 11.95 -3.58
C VAL A 65 -7.11 12.20 -2.21
N PRO A 66 -6.68 11.15 -1.48
CA PRO A 66 -6.04 11.34 -0.19
C PRO A 66 -4.71 12.07 -0.35
N LYS A 67 -4.51 13.15 0.42
CA LYS A 67 -3.22 13.85 0.48
C LYS A 67 -2.25 13.05 1.35
N ALA A 68 -1.11 12.67 0.79
CA ALA A 68 -0.07 11.97 1.52
C ALA A 68 0.64 12.91 2.50
N ALA A 69 0.18 12.95 3.75
CA ALA A 69 0.84 13.65 4.83
C ALA A 69 1.64 12.63 5.66
N PHE A 70 2.96 12.79 5.70
CA PHE A 70 3.84 11.93 6.48
C PHE A 70 4.32 12.66 7.74
N SER A 71 4.48 11.90 8.83
CA SER A 71 5.11 12.43 10.03
C SER A 71 6.61 12.67 9.77
N SER A 72 7.12 13.82 10.20
CA SER A 72 8.55 14.10 10.23
C SER A 72 9.14 13.50 11.50
N GLY A 73 9.88 12.39 11.38
CA GLY A 73 10.51 11.71 12.50
C GLY A 73 11.44 10.57 12.06
N PHE A 74 12.01 9.84 13.02
CA PHE A 74 12.91 8.71 12.75
C PHE A 74 12.21 7.56 11.99
N ILE A 75 10.92 7.39 12.22
CA ILE A 75 10.08 6.44 11.49
C ILE A 75 9.06 7.25 10.68
N TRP A 76 8.98 6.95 9.39
CA TRP A 76 7.97 7.50 8.50
C TRP A 76 6.69 6.70 8.67
N TYR A 77 5.67 7.32 9.23
CA TYR A 77 4.31 6.81 9.20
C TYR A 77 3.40 7.89 8.64
N VAL A 78 2.32 7.45 8.02
CA VAL A 78 1.28 8.37 7.54
C VAL A 78 0.75 9.11 8.77
N HIS A 79 0.89 10.44 8.77
CA HIS A 79 0.36 11.28 9.84
C HIS A 79 -1.12 10.92 10.02
N LYS A 80 -1.61 10.85 11.27
CA LYS A 80 -3.01 10.54 11.54
C LYS A 80 -3.86 11.42 10.63
N ILE A 81 -4.56 10.80 9.69
CA ILE A 81 -5.56 11.47 8.85
C ILE A 81 -6.84 11.74 9.69
N CYS A 82 -6.66 11.87 11.01
CA CYS A 82 -7.66 11.97 12.05
C CYS A 82 -7.98 13.45 12.31
N ARG A 83 -8.73 14.03 11.38
CA ARG A 83 -9.96 14.69 11.83
C ARG A 83 -11.09 13.69 11.58
N PRO A 84 -12.04 13.49 12.51
CA PRO A 84 -13.20 12.63 12.31
C PRO A 84 -14.20 13.30 11.35
N ARG A 85 -13.76 13.68 10.15
CA ARG A 85 -14.66 13.95 9.03
C ARG A 85 -14.51 12.74 8.12
N ARG A 86 -15.52 11.86 8.19
CA ARG A 86 -15.69 10.64 7.41
C ARG A 86 -15.05 10.80 6.02
N TYR A 87 -13.85 10.28 5.81
CA TYR A 87 -13.39 9.89 4.49
C TYR A 87 -13.85 8.45 4.34
N PRO A 88 -14.97 8.18 3.65
CA PRO A 88 -15.42 6.81 3.52
C PRO A 88 -14.51 6.16 2.48
N LEU A 89 -13.32 5.66 2.84
CA LEU A 89 -12.77 4.57 2.05
C LEU A 89 -13.83 3.48 2.09
N ILE A 90 -14.59 3.34 1.01
CA ILE A 90 -15.68 2.38 0.93
C ILE A 90 -14.99 1.05 0.73
N LEU A 91 -14.70 0.36 1.83
CA LEU A 91 -14.39 -1.06 1.81
C LEU A 91 -15.73 -1.77 1.63
N CYS A 92 -16.16 -1.92 0.38
CA CYS A 92 -17.30 -2.77 0.09
C CYS A 92 -16.81 -4.21 0.23
N GLY A 93 -17.28 -4.92 1.25
CA GLY A 93 -17.01 -6.35 1.39
C GLY A 93 -17.53 -7.05 0.14
N GLN A 94 -16.69 -7.84 -0.54
CA GLN A 94 -17.12 -8.54 -1.75
C GLN A 94 -18.18 -9.58 -1.35
N SER A 95 -19.45 -9.28 -1.61
CA SER A 95 -20.62 -10.14 -1.31
C SER A 95 -20.77 -11.33 -2.27
N SER A 96 -19.75 -11.66 -3.07
CA SER A 96 -19.83 -12.64 -4.15
C SER A 96 -18.87 -13.82 -3.99
N PHE A 97 -18.57 -14.23 -2.75
CA PHE A 97 -18.17 -15.62 -2.49
C PHE A 97 -19.45 -16.48 -2.41
N THR A 98 -20.06 -16.74 -3.57
CA THR A 98 -21.00 -17.86 -3.72
C THR A 98 -20.19 -18.99 -4.34
N VAL A 99 -19.85 -19.99 -3.52
CA VAL A 99 -19.43 -21.32 -3.99
C VAL A 99 -20.66 -22.02 -4.55
#